data_AF-A0A7S1H3C4-F1
#
_entry.id   AF-A0A7S1H3C4-F1
#
_cell.length_a   1.000
_cell.length_b   1.000
_cell.length_c   1.000
_cell.angle_alpha   90.00
_cell.angle_beta   90.00
_cell.angle_gamma   90.00
#
_symmetry.space_group_name_H-M   'P 1'
#
loop_
_entity.id
_entity.type
_entity.pdbx_description
1 polymer ?
#
loop_
_entity_poly.entity_id
_entity_poly.type
_entity_poly.pdbx_seq_one_letter_code
_entity_poly.pdbx_strand_id
1 'polypeptide(L)'
;LYGQSVGSGPVCHLGHKNNDIGGIILHSPFTSGMRVLTPSRLLACLDIFPNINRIQHVRCPVMIIHGKMDQEVSCSHGEDLYNATPEEYRREPWWVPDRGHNDITEGQGKMAEYIRR
;
A
#
# COMPACT_ATOMS: atom_id res chain seq x y z
N LEU A 1 3.43 5.48 10.30
CA LEU A 1 4.28 5.47 9.09
C LEU A 1 3.39 5.68 7.88
N TYR A 2 3.86 6.45 6.89
CA TYR A 2 3.14 6.68 5.65
C TYR A 2 4.08 6.38 4.48
N GLY A 3 3.59 5.70 3.45
CA GLY A 3 4.36 5.39 2.25
C GLY A 3 3.47 5.38 1.03
N GLN A 4 3.86 6.15 0.01
CA GLN A 4 3.20 6.20 -1.28
C GLN A 4 4.00 5.45 -2.34
N SER A 5 3.35 4.66 -3.18
CA SER A 5 3.98 3.97 -4.30
C SER A 5 5.23 3.21 -3.83
N VAL A 6 6.42 3.47 -4.40
CA VAL A 6 7.74 2.96 -3.97
C VAL A 6 7.96 3.01 -2.45
N GLY A 7 7.41 4.02 -1.78
CA GLY A 7 7.47 4.20 -0.33
C GLY A 7 6.79 3.10 0.49
N SER A 8 5.88 2.31 -0.11
CA SER A 8 5.29 1.15 0.57
C SER A 8 6.34 0.09 0.93
N GLY A 9 7.40 -0.01 0.15
CA GLY A 9 8.55 -0.90 0.37
C GLY A 9 9.22 -0.73 1.74
N PRO A 10 9.85 0.42 2.02
CA PRO A 10 10.46 0.71 3.31
C PRO A 10 9.43 0.77 4.46
N VAL A 11 8.20 1.22 4.21
CA VAL A 11 7.16 1.25 5.26
C VAL A 11 6.76 -0.14 5.72
N CYS A 12 6.51 -1.08 4.80
CA CYS A 12 6.30 -2.47 5.16
C CYS A 12 7.55 -3.08 5.82
N HIS A 13 8.77 -2.68 5.39
CA HIS A 13 10.00 -3.14 6.03
C HIS A 13 10.13 -2.70 7.49
N LEU A 14 9.83 -1.44 7.79
CA LEU A 14 9.88 -0.93 9.17
C LEU A 14 8.71 -1.47 9.99
N GLY A 15 7.52 -1.52 9.40
CA GLY A 15 6.28 -1.99 10.01
C GLY A 15 6.34 -3.40 10.58
N HIS A 16 6.94 -4.34 9.85
CA HIS A 16 7.06 -5.73 10.33
C HIS A 16 8.20 -5.95 11.33
N LYS A 17 9.15 -5.00 11.45
CA LYS A 17 10.29 -5.11 12.37
C LYS A 17 10.07 -4.41 13.71
N ASN A 18 9.16 -3.45 13.76
CA ASN A 18 8.94 -2.64 14.95
C ASN A 18 7.49 -2.74 15.40
N ASN A 19 7.30 -3.10 16.67
CA ASN A 19 5.97 -3.19 17.30
C ASN A 19 5.53 -1.87 17.95
N ASP A 20 6.42 -0.88 18.06
CA ASP A 20 6.14 0.45 18.62
C ASP A 20 5.82 1.45 17.50
N ILE A 21 4.79 1.13 16.71
CA ILE A 21 4.29 1.98 15.63
C ILE A 21 2.80 2.21 15.86
N GLY A 22 2.37 3.48 15.91
CA GLY A 22 0.95 3.83 16.10
C GLY A 22 0.03 3.45 14.92
N GLY A 23 0.59 3.25 13.73
CA GLY A 23 -0.13 2.76 12.55
C GLY A 23 0.64 2.97 11.25
N ILE A 24 0.12 2.40 10.17
CA ILE A 24 0.66 2.42 8.81
C ILE A 24 -0.45 2.89 7.85
N ILE A 25 -0.08 3.81 6.96
CA ILE A 25 -0.91 4.19 5.80
C ILE A 25 -0.09 3.86 4.55
N LEU A 26 -0.67 3.04 3.67
CA LEU A 26 -0.10 2.68 2.38
C LEU A 26 -0.93 3.31 1.27
N HIS A 27 -0.34 4.23 0.51
CA HIS A 27 -0.99 4.98 -0.58
C HIS A 27 -0.51 4.46 -1.93
N SER A 28 -1.44 4.00 -2.77
CA SER A 28 -1.17 3.34 -4.06
C SER A 28 -0.06 2.28 -3.96
N PRO A 29 -0.11 1.36 -2.98
CA PRO A 29 0.99 0.44 -2.71
C PRO A 29 1.05 -0.71 -3.72
N PHE A 30 2.24 -1.28 -3.87
CA PHE A 30 2.47 -2.49 -4.65
C PHE A 30 2.81 -3.68 -3.73
N THR A 31 2.38 -4.88 -4.11
CA THR A 31 2.65 -6.13 -3.36
C THR A 31 4.12 -6.58 -3.39
N SER A 32 4.84 -6.31 -4.48
CA SER A 32 6.23 -6.71 -4.72
C SER A 32 6.96 -5.71 -5.62
N GLY A 33 8.19 -5.30 -5.26
CA GLY A 33 8.96 -4.27 -5.99
C GLY A 33 9.46 -4.75 -7.36
N MET A 34 9.48 -6.06 -7.54
CA MET A 34 9.84 -6.74 -8.78
C MET A 34 8.80 -6.63 -9.89
N ARG A 35 7.52 -6.43 -9.56
CA ARG A 35 6.42 -6.38 -10.55
C ARG A 35 6.33 -5.07 -11.32
N VAL A 36 7.03 -4.03 -10.87
CA VAL A 36 7.06 -2.73 -11.55
C VAL A 36 8.08 -2.71 -12.70
N LEU A 37 9.08 -3.62 -12.70
CA LEU A 37 10.21 -3.56 -13.65
C LEU A 37 10.24 -4.67 -14.72
N THR A 38 9.65 -5.86 -14.50
CA THR A 38 9.60 -6.91 -15.54
C THR A 38 8.69 -8.10 -15.18
N PRO A 39 7.99 -8.74 -16.15
CA PRO A 39 7.25 -9.99 -15.96
C PRO A 39 8.14 -11.26 -15.82
N SER A 40 9.46 -11.14 -15.94
CA SER A 40 10.37 -12.28 -15.88
C SER A 40 10.56 -12.82 -14.46
N ARG A 41 10.25 -14.12 -14.26
CA ARG A 41 10.43 -14.83 -12.98
C ARG A 41 11.90 -15.00 -12.54
N LEU A 42 12.86 -14.78 -13.46
CA LEU A 42 14.28 -15.08 -13.22
C LEU A 42 14.94 -14.17 -12.18
N LEU A 43 14.37 -12.99 -11.92
CA LEU A 43 14.90 -12.02 -10.97
C LEU A 43 14.19 -12.07 -9.60
N ALA A 44 13.33 -13.07 -9.32
CA ALA A 44 12.52 -13.14 -8.10
C ALA A 44 13.33 -13.07 -6.78
N CYS A 45 14.61 -13.44 -6.80
CA CYS A 45 15.56 -13.26 -5.69
C CYS A 45 16.00 -11.80 -5.46
N LEU A 46 15.64 -10.87 -6.35
CA LEU A 46 15.89 -9.42 -6.27
C LEU A 46 14.64 -8.62 -5.88
N ASP A 47 13.58 -9.26 -5.35
CA ASP A 47 12.47 -8.51 -4.77
C ASP A 47 12.97 -7.72 -3.55
N ILE A 48 13.33 -6.45 -3.80
CA ILE A 48 13.79 -5.53 -2.77
C ILE A 48 12.64 -5.16 -1.81
N PHE A 49 11.38 -5.34 -2.24
CA PHE A 49 10.18 -4.95 -1.51
C PHE A 49 9.08 -6.02 -1.54
N PRO A 50 9.28 -7.19 -0.88
CA PRO A 50 8.27 -8.24 -0.73
C PRO A 50 7.19 -7.82 0.29
N ASN A 51 6.44 -6.77 -0.04
CA ASN A 51 5.45 -6.16 0.84
C ASN A 51 4.36 -7.15 1.25
N ILE A 52 3.95 -8.04 0.34
CA ILE A 52 2.95 -9.07 0.62
C ILE A 52 3.38 -10.03 1.74
N ASN A 53 4.67 -10.36 1.83
CA ASN A 53 5.20 -11.22 2.89
C ASN A 53 5.39 -10.43 4.18
N ARG A 54 5.82 -9.17 4.09
CA ARG A 54 6.08 -8.32 5.25
C ARG A 54 4.80 -7.90 5.97
N ILE A 55 3.75 -7.55 5.23
CA ILE A 55 2.52 -7.00 5.79
C ILE A 55 1.78 -8.00 6.69
N GLN A 56 1.91 -9.29 6.42
CA GLN A 56 1.35 -10.37 7.25
C GLN A 56 1.92 -10.41 8.68
N HIS A 57 3.07 -9.77 8.92
CA HIS A 57 3.77 -9.77 10.19
C HIS A 57 3.68 -8.43 10.94
N VAL A 58 2.96 -7.45 10.37
CA VAL A 58 2.73 -6.16 11.01
C VAL A 58 1.85 -6.32 12.25
N ARG A 59 2.17 -5.59 13.32
CA ARG A 59 1.45 -5.61 14.60
C ARG A 59 0.90 -4.24 15.00
N CYS A 60 0.41 -3.48 14.03
CA CYS A 60 -0.17 -2.16 14.24
C CYS A 60 -1.23 -1.85 13.17
N PRO A 61 -2.16 -0.93 13.43
CA PRO A 61 -3.18 -0.51 12.47
C PRO A 61 -2.65 -0.25 11.06
N VAL A 62 -3.31 -0.78 10.02
CA VAL A 62 -2.95 -0.55 8.62
C VAL A 62 -4.17 -0.07 7.83
N MET A 63 -4.02 1.06 7.14
CA MET A 63 -5.00 1.57 6.17
C MET A 63 -4.39 1.60 4.77
N ILE A 64 -5.18 1.21 3.76
CA ILE A 64 -4.82 1.31 2.35
C ILE A 64 -5.61 2.46 1.71
N ILE A 65 -4.94 3.30 0.92
CA ILE A 65 -5.55 4.30 0.04
C ILE A 65 -5.15 3.93 -1.39
N HIS A 66 -6.09 3.77 -2.32
CA HIS A 66 -5.76 3.42 -3.71
C HIS A 66 -6.83 3.92 -4.69
N GLY A 67 -6.39 4.51 -5.80
CA GLY A 67 -7.27 4.85 -6.92
C GLY A 67 -7.68 3.60 -7.72
N LYS A 68 -8.98 3.44 -8.00
CA LYS A 68 -9.48 2.31 -8.81
C LYS A 68 -9.05 2.37 -10.27
N MET A 69 -8.68 3.55 -10.77
CA MET A 69 -8.21 3.76 -12.15
C MET A 69 -6.68 3.86 -12.23
N ASP A 70 -5.95 3.40 -11.21
CA ASP A 70 -4.50 3.44 -11.19
C ASP A 70 -3.92 2.53 -12.30
N GLN A 71 -3.27 3.15 -13.28
CA GLN A 71 -2.64 2.48 -14.42
C GLN A 71 -1.14 2.19 -14.19
N GLU A 72 -0.54 2.75 -13.14
CA GLU A 72 0.87 2.53 -12.79
C GLU A 72 0.99 1.32 -11.85
N VAL A 73 0.10 1.25 -10.86
CA VAL A 73 -0.01 0.14 -9.91
C VAL A 73 -1.49 -0.24 -9.78
N SER A 74 -1.89 -1.33 -10.42
CA SER A 74 -3.27 -1.82 -10.35
C SER A 74 -3.80 -1.86 -8.90
N CYS A 75 -5.03 -1.38 -8.69
CA CYS A 75 -5.69 -1.39 -7.38
C CYS A 75 -5.76 -2.78 -6.73
N SER A 76 -5.68 -3.86 -7.53
CA SER A 76 -5.58 -5.23 -7.03
C SER A 76 -4.40 -5.44 -6.08
N HIS A 77 -3.29 -4.71 -6.24
CA HIS A 77 -2.17 -4.78 -5.30
C HIS A 77 -2.55 -4.25 -3.91
N GLY A 78 -3.30 -3.16 -3.85
CA GLY A 78 -3.84 -2.63 -2.59
C GLY A 78 -4.81 -3.63 -1.94
N GLU A 79 -5.69 -4.23 -2.74
CA GLU A 79 -6.65 -5.26 -2.28
C GLU A 79 -5.94 -6.50 -1.71
N ASP A 80 -4.92 -7.00 -2.41
CA ASP A 80 -4.08 -8.11 -1.96
C ASP A 80 -3.39 -7.80 -0.61
N LEU A 81 -2.84 -6.60 -0.46
CA LEU A 81 -2.19 -6.16 0.77
C LEU A 81 -3.20 -5.99 1.92
N TYR A 82 -4.38 -5.43 1.64
CA TYR A 82 -5.46 -5.33 2.61
C TYR A 82 -5.86 -6.70 3.14
N ASN A 83 -6.08 -7.68 2.25
CA ASN A 83 -6.44 -9.04 2.61
C ASN A 83 -5.34 -9.78 3.36
N ALA A 84 -4.07 -9.53 3.02
CA ALA A 84 -2.92 -10.14 3.69
C ALA A 84 -2.57 -9.51 5.04
N THR A 85 -3.07 -8.31 5.35
CA THR A 85 -2.92 -7.70 6.67
C THR A 85 -3.66 -8.55 7.73
N PRO A 86 -3.12 -8.77 8.95
CA PRO A 86 -3.86 -9.47 9.99
C PRO A 86 -5.17 -8.74 10.34
N GLU A 87 -6.24 -9.51 10.54
CA GLU A 87 -7.61 -8.98 10.65
C GLU A 87 -7.75 -7.96 11.80
N GLU A 88 -7.09 -8.20 12.93
CA GLU A 88 -7.12 -7.33 14.10
C GLU A 88 -6.46 -5.96 13.86
N TYR A 89 -5.63 -5.84 12.82
CA TYR A 89 -4.91 -4.62 12.47
C TYR A 89 -5.47 -3.93 11.21
N ARG A 90 -6.42 -4.53 10.49
CA ARG A 90 -7.03 -3.91 9.31
C ARG A 90 -7.86 -2.69 9.69
N ARG A 91 -7.66 -1.59 8.97
CA ARG A 91 -8.52 -0.41 9.00
C ARG A 91 -9.27 -0.26 7.68
N GLU A 92 -10.41 0.42 7.74
CA GLU A 92 -11.27 0.64 6.57
C GLU A 92 -10.44 1.27 5.43
N PRO A 93 -10.31 0.58 4.28
CA PRO A 93 -9.53 1.10 3.17
C PRO A 93 -10.30 2.20 2.44
N TRP A 94 -9.58 3.09 1.77
CA TRP A 94 -10.16 4.08 0.89
C TRP A 94 -9.84 3.77 -0.57
N TRP A 95 -10.78 3.10 -1.22
CA TRP A 95 -10.76 2.87 -2.66
C TRP A 95 -11.42 4.05 -3.36
N VAL A 96 -10.67 4.77 -4.20
CA VAL A 96 -11.16 6.02 -4.83
C VAL A 96 -11.59 5.72 -6.27
N PRO A 97 -12.90 5.64 -6.58
CA PRO A 97 -13.38 5.06 -7.85
C PRO A 97 -12.91 5.80 -9.09
N ASP A 98 -12.75 7.12 -8.99
CA ASP A 98 -12.54 8.06 -10.10
C ASP A 98 -11.08 8.54 -10.23
N ARG A 99 -10.12 7.85 -9.60
CA ARG A 99 -8.73 8.32 -9.48
C ARG A 99 -7.70 7.27 -9.85
N GLY A 100 -6.57 7.75 -10.33
CA GLY A 100 -5.36 7.00 -10.65
C GLY A 100 -4.29 7.08 -9.56
N HIS A 101 -3.02 7.01 -9.98
CA HIS A 101 -1.87 6.86 -9.08
C HIS A 101 -1.53 8.12 -8.28
N ASN A 102 -1.61 9.28 -8.94
CA ASN A 102 -1.04 10.55 -8.46
C ASN A 102 -2.08 11.65 -8.22
N ASP A 103 -3.35 11.40 -8.54
CA ASP A 103 -4.42 12.40 -8.55
C ASP A 103 -5.48 12.17 -7.44
N ILE A 104 -5.26 11.23 -6.50
CA ILE A 104 -6.23 10.85 -5.46
C ILE A 104 -6.77 12.05 -4.68
N THR A 105 -5.94 13.06 -4.45
CA THR A 105 -6.29 14.25 -3.66
C THR A 105 -6.84 15.41 -4.51
N GLU A 106 -6.82 15.27 -5.83
CA GLU A 106 -7.22 16.31 -6.76
C GLU A 106 -8.75 16.41 -6.89
N GLY A 107 -9.23 17.63 -7.13
CA GLY A 107 -10.66 17.91 -7.28
C GLY A 107 -11.32 18.40 -5.99
N GLN A 108 -12.58 18.80 -6.13
CA GLN A 108 -13.32 19.47 -5.06
C GLN A 108 -13.56 18.54 -3.86
N GLY A 109 -13.07 18.94 -2.69
CA GLY A 109 -13.30 18.23 -1.42
C GLY A 109 -12.43 16.99 -1.18
N LYS A 110 -11.73 16.47 -2.19
CA LYS A 110 -10.91 15.24 -2.08
C LYS A 110 -9.76 15.37 -1.09
N MET A 111 -9.04 16.50 -1.11
CA MET A 111 -8.01 16.79 -0.10
C MET A 111 -8.58 16.84 1.33
N ALA A 112 -9.76 17.41 1.51
CA ALA A 112 -10.40 17.49 2.83
C ALA A 112 -10.93 16.14 3.31
N GLU A 113 -11.30 15.23 2.41
CA GLU A 113 -11.59 13.83 2.74
C GLU A 113 -10.30 13.07 3.08
N TYR A 114 -9.25 13.24 2.28
CA TYR A 114 -7.93 12.62 2.50
C TYR A 114 -7.38 12.93 3.89
N ILE A 115 -7.44 14.19 4.33
CA ILE A 115 -6.94 14.61 5.65
C ILE A 115 -7.78 14.05 6.81
N ARG A 116 -9.06 13.75 6.58
CA ARG A 116 -9.99 13.27 7.63
C ARG A 116 -9.87 11.78 7.92
N ARG A 117 -9.24 11.02 7.03
CA ARG A 117 -9.01 9.58 7.17
C ARG A 117 -7.68 9.32 7.87
#